data_AF-A0A9P1HFJ5-F1
#
_entry.id   AF-A0A9P1HFJ5-F1
#
_cell.length_a   1.000
_cell.length_b   1.000
_cell.length_c   1.000
_cell.angle_alpha   90.00
_cell.angle_beta   90.00
_cell.angle_gamma   90.00
#
_symmetry.space_group_name_H-M   'P 1'
#
loop_
_entity.id
_entity.type
_entity.pdbx_description
1 polymer ?
#
loop_
_entity_poly.entity_id
_entity_poly.type
_entity_poly.pdbx_seq_one_letter_code
_entity_poly.pdbx_strand_id
1 'polypeptide(L)'
;MLRTEPVPCLRCRTAGGSPPGSVPLSLHKVSSINRSCAGTNAPGSRGDSSLELEAIAAVNEFSYAVQSISVSEMLPRTPDLIFVNVTTLEVQPYCLELTLKGWRIASLRTDCMIGDFTRLEMFTKYYDSLYTLMDDISPGYRERFGETLARRLQQLEDDDSINNSPSLSSSQNSLSSTDSLPIITPASTPAVERERPIWS
;
A
#
# COMPACT_ATOMS: atom_id res chain seq x y z
N MET A 1 53.94 -17.49 -1.25
CA MET A 1 53.25 -16.31 -1.80
C MET A 1 52.63 -16.71 -3.12
N LEU A 2 51.30 -16.90 -3.18
CA LEU A 2 50.56 -17.15 -4.41
C LEU A 2 49.43 -16.12 -4.45
N ARG A 3 49.59 -15.11 -5.33
CA ARG A 3 48.57 -14.11 -5.62
C ARG A 3 47.51 -14.76 -6.51
N THR A 4 46.25 -14.66 -6.11
CA THR A 4 45.10 -15.09 -6.92
C THR A 4 44.37 -13.83 -7.36
N GLU A 5 44.42 -13.54 -8.66
CA GLU A 5 43.75 -12.40 -9.29
C GLU A 5 42.23 -12.67 -9.41
N PRO A 6 41.36 -11.67 -9.23
CA PRO A 6 39.91 -11.83 -9.37
C PRO A 6 39.47 -11.91 -10.84
N VAL A 7 38.58 -12.87 -11.13
CA VAL A 7 37.97 -13.09 -12.44
C VAL A 7 37.01 -11.93 -12.79
N PRO A 8 37.13 -11.30 -13.97
CA PRO A 8 36.30 -10.15 -14.32
C PRO A 8 34.86 -10.55 -14.68
N CYS A 9 33.91 -9.75 -14.21
CA CYS A 9 32.50 -9.89 -14.52
C CYS A 9 32.21 -9.50 -15.98
N LEU A 10 31.59 -10.42 -16.74
CA LEU A 10 31.17 -10.20 -18.14
C LEU A 10 30.00 -9.21 -18.30
N ARG A 11 29.46 -8.67 -17.21
CA ARG A 11 28.32 -7.74 -17.22
C ARG A 11 28.72 -6.27 -17.23
N CYS A 12 30.00 -5.96 -17.10
CA CYS A 12 30.51 -4.59 -17.02
C CYS A 12 31.40 -4.30 -18.23
N ARG A 13 30.83 -4.33 -19.44
CA ARG A 13 31.52 -3.79 -20.62
C ARG A 13 30.63 -2.83 -21.39
N THR A 14 30.33 -1.70 -20.75
CA THR A 14 30.11 -0.42 -21.43
C THR A 14 30.40 0.72 -20.45
N ALA A 15 31.23 1.64 -20.90
CA ALA A 15 31.61 2.86 -20.20
C ALA A 15 30.42 3.82 -20.07
N GLY A 16 30.38 4.56 -18.95
CA GLY A 16 29.65 5.83 -18.84
C GLY A 16 28.25 5.76 -18.24
N GLY A 17 28.11 6.41 -17.08
CA GLY A 17 26.82 6.91 -16.57
C GLY A 17 26.05 5.96 -15.65
N SER A 18 26.14 6.18 -14.34
CA SER A 18 25.08 5.75 -13.43
C SER A 18 23.77 6.45 -13.83
N PRO A 19 22.64 5.76 -14.05
CA PRO A 19 21.36 6.44 -14.14
C PRO A 19 20.98 6.93 -12.73
N PRO A 20 20.63 8.22 -12.54
CA PRO A 20 20.02 8.68 -11.31
C PRO A 20 18.54 8.25 -11.32
N GLY A 21 18.09 7.61 -10.27
CA GLY A 21 16.67 7.30 -10.07
C GLY A 21 16.37 5.82 -9.92
N SER A 22 16.90 5.19 -8.88
CA SER A 22 16.29 3.97 -8.34
C SER A 22 15.02 4.35 -7.59
N VAL A 23 13.94 4.64 -8.31
CA VAL A 23 12.60 4.69 -7.72
C VAL A 23 12.19 3.26 -7.34
N PRO A 24 11.60 3.05 -6.15
CA PRO A 24 11.09 1.74 -5.76
C PRO A 24 10.02 1.30 -6.76
N LEU A 25 10.18 0.12 -7.34
CA LEU A 25 9.25 -0.44 -8.30
C LEU A 25 7.90 -0.71 -7.61
N SER A 26 6.81 -0.19 -8.18
CA SER A 26 5.46 -0.45 -7.67
C SER A 26 5.08 -1.93 -7.83
N LEU A 27 4.33 -2.45 -6.85
CA LEU A 27 3.94 -3.86 -6.72
C LEU A 27 3.23 -4.40 -7.97
N HIS A 28 2.49 -3.53 -8.68
CA HIS A 28 1.84 -3.85 -9.96
C HIS A 28 2.83 -4.35 -11.03
N LYS A 29 4.11 -3.93 -10.94
CA LYS A 29 5.19 -4.33 -11.85
C LYS A 29 5.88 -5.61 -11.37
N VAL A 30 5.95 -5.85 -10.07
CA VAL A 30 6.56 -7.06 -9.49
C VAL A 30 5.68 -8.29 -9.74
N SER A 31 4.37 -8.20 -9.49
CA SER A 31 3.44 -9.31 -9.72
C SER A 31 3.33 -9.71 -11.19
N SER A 32 3.40 -8.74 -12.12
CA SER A 32 3.32 -9.00 -13.56
C SER A 32 4.64 -9.53 -14.15
N ILE A 33 5.79 -9.05 -13.66
CA ILE A 33 7.09 -9.60 -14.07
C ILE A 33 7.23 -11.05 -13.59
N ASN A 34 6.87 -11.34 -12.33
CA ASN A 34 6.97 -12.67 -11.75
C ASN A 34 6.22 -13.74 -12.57
N ARG A 35 5.02 -13.39 -13.04
CA ARG A 35 4.19 -14.27 -13.88
C ARG A 35 4.76 -14.50 -15.29
N SER A 36 5.60 -13.58 -15.80
CA SER A 36 6.16 -13.66 -17.16
C SER A 36 7.49 -14.42 -17.26
N CYS A 37 8.25 -14.59 -16.16
CA CYS A 37 9.61 -15.14 -16.19
C CYS A 37 9.75 -16.54 -15.56
N ALA A 38 8.66 -17.31 -15.45
CA ALA A 38 8.62 -18.68 -14.91
C ALA A 38 9.40 -19.75 -15.72
N GLY A 39 10.38 -19.35 -16.54
CA GLY A 39 11.17 -20.22 -17.41
C GLY A 39 12.67 -20.29 -17.11
N THR A 40 13.21 -19.51 -16.17
CA THR A 40 14.66 -19.53 -15.87
C THR A 40 14.93 -19.88 -14.41
N ASN A 41 14.66 -21.13 -14.04
CA ASN A 41 15.15 -21.66 -12.77
C ASN A 41 16.67 -21.91 -12.90
N ALA A 42 17.47 -20.95 -12.44
CA ALA A 42 18.88 -21.18 -12.16
C ALA A 42 18.99 -22.07 -10.91
N PRO A 43 19.57 -23.29 -10.99
CA PRO A 43 19.64 -24.20 -9.86
C PRO A 43 20.78 -23.73 -8.94
N GLY A 44 20.44 -23.04 -7.85
CA GLY A 44 21.46 -22.69 -6.85
C GLY A 44 21.11 -21.58 -5.85
N SER A 45 20.03 -20.82 -6.01
CA SER A 45 19.63 -19.84 -4.98
C SER A 45 18.89 -20.55 -3.85
N ARG A 46 19.54 -20.68 -2.70
CA ARG A 46 19.02 -21.34 -1.50
C ARG A 46 18.06 -20.46 -0.68
N GLY A 47 17.42 -19.45 -1.28
CA GLY A 47 16.63 -18.45 -0.56
C GLY A 47 15.36 -18.12 -1.31
N ASP A 48 14.24 -18.32 -0.60
CA ASP A 48 12.86 -17.89 -0.81
C ASP A 48 12.27 -18.03 -2.24
N SER A 49 11.19 -18.81 -2.34
CA SER A 49 10.43 -18.89 -3.58
C SER A 49 9.77 -17.54 -3.91
N SER A 50 9.44 -17.30 -5.18
CA SER A 50 8.87 -16.01 -5.58
C SER A 50 7.53 -15.71 -4.90
N LEU A 51 6.69 -16.74 -4.70
CA LEU A 51 5.46 -16.62 -3.92
C LEU A 51 5.71 -16.36 -2.44
N GLU A 52 6.80 -16.89 -1.89
CA GLU A 52 7.18 -16.68 -0.49
C GLU A 52 7.57 -15.23 -0.24
N LEU A 53 8.34 -14.63 -1.16
CA LEU A 53 8.63 -13.20 -1.10
C LEU A 53 7.35 -12.35 -1.25
N GLU A 54 6.43 -12.74 -2.13
CA GLU A 54 5.14 -12.06 -2.30
C GLU A 54 4.27 -12.15 -1.03
N ALA A 55 4.20 -13.32 -0.39
CA ALA A 55 3.48 -13.50 0.86
C ALA A 55 4.07 -12.65 2.00
N ILE A 56 5.40 -12.62 2.13
CA ILE A 56 6.08 -11.81 3.15
C ILE A 56 5.86 -10.31 2.89
N ALA A 57 5.95 -9.87 1.64
CA ALA A 57 5.67 -8.49 1.27
C ALA A 57 4.23 -8.10 1.62
N ALA A 58 3.26 -8.96 1.31
CA ALA A 58 1.85 -8.76 1.62
C ALA A 58 1.59 -8.65 3.14
N VAL A 59 2.19 -9.53 3.96
CA VAL A 59 2.07 -9.48 5.43
C VAL A 59 2.54 -8.12 5.96
N ASN A 60 3.69 -7.65 5.50
CA ASN A 60 4.25 -6.37 5.96
C ASN A 60 3.39 -5.18 5.51
N GLU A 61 2.97 -5.19 4.25
CA GLU A 61 2.25 -4.09 3.63
C GLU A 61 0.84 -3.92 4.19
N PHE A 62 0.13 -5.01 4.52
CA PHE A 62 -1.25 -4.94 4.98
C PHE A 62 -1.40 -4.92 6.50
N SER A 63 -0.32 -5.10 7.25
CA SER A 63 -0.31 -5.13 8.73
C SER A 63 -1.01 -3.94 9.41
N TYR A 64 -1.02 -2.77 8.77
CA TYR A 64 -1.64 -1.55 9.32
C TYR A 64 -3.17 -1.48 9.17
N ALA A 65 -3.75 -2.28 8.28
CA ALA A 65 -5.15 -2.19 7.87
C ALA A 65 -5.95 -3.47 8.13
N VAL A 66 -5.42 -4.34 9.00
CA VAL A 66 -6.02 -5.61 9.42
C VAL A 66 -5.82 -5.77 10.93
N GLN A 67 -6.59 -6.65 11.56
CA GLN A 67 -6.36 -7.00 12.97
C GLN A 67 -5.12 -7.88 13.12
N SER A 68 -4.96 -8.85 12.21
CA SER A 68 -3.76 -9.70 12.13
C SER A 68 -3.59 -10.26 10.73
N ILE A 69 -2.35 -10.50 10.33
CA ILE A 69 -2.00 -11.19 9.08
C ILE A 69 -0.70 -11.96 9.27
N SER A 70 -0.65 -13.20 8.80
CA SER A 70 0.53 -14.06 8.88
C SER A 70 0.49 -15.19 7.86
N VAL A 71 1.65 -15.70 7.46
CA VAL A 71 1.74 -16.95 6.70
C VAL A 71 1.33 -18.11 7.62
N SER A 72 0.50 -19.03 7.13
CA SER A 72 0.08 -20.20 7.91
C SER A 72 1.25 -21.15 8.15
N GLU A 73 1.44 -21.57 9.40
CA GLU A 73 2.42 -22.59 9.78
C GLU A 73 1.81 -24.01 9.77
N MET A 74 0.48 -24.10 9.71
CA MET A 74 -0.28 -25.35 9.81
C MET A 74 -0.60 -25.97 8.45
N LEU A 75 -0.58 -25.16 7.39
CA LEU A 75 -0.95 -25.58 6.04
C LEU A 75 0.27 -25.75 5.12
N PRO A 76 0.15 -26.53 4.02
CA PRO A 76 1.26 -26.79 3.12
C PRO A 76 1.88 -25.50 2.57
N ARG A 77 3.20 -25.40 2.65
CA ARG A 77 3.99 -24.32 2.07
C ARG A 77 4.89 -24.90 0.99
N THR A 78 4.62 -24.54 -0.25
CA THR A 78 5.35 -25.00 -1.43
C THR A 78 5.74 -23.80 -2.31
N PRO A 79 6.69 -23.95 -3.24
CA PRO A 79 7.06 -22.85 -4.14
C PRO A 79 5.91 -22.28 -4.98
N ASP A 80 4.86 -23.08 -5.21
CA ASP A 80 3.73 -22.75 -6.10
C ASP A 80 2.40 -22.50 -5.36
N LEU A 81 2.38 -22.72 -4.04
CA LEU A 81 1.20 -22.57 -3.19
C LEU A 81 1.61 -22.21 -1.76
N ILE A 82 1.08 -21.10 -1.28
CA ILE A 82 1.27 -20.62 0.09
C ILE A 82 -0.07 -20.23 0.67
N PHE A 83 -0.29 -20.54 1.95
CA PHE A 83 -1.47 -20.09 2.68
C PHE A 83 -1.15 -18.93 3.62
N VAL A 84 -2.02 -17.93 3.64
CA VAL A 84 -1.91 -16.72 4.47
C VAL A 84 -3.19 -16.56 5.25
N ASN A 85 -3.09 -16.43 6.56
CA ASN A 85 -4.22 -16.10 7.42
C ASN A 85 -4.33 -14.59 7.55
N VAL A 86 -5.55 -14.08 7.47
CA VAL A 86 -5.87 -12.69 7.76
C VAL A 86 -7.10 -12.62 8.66
N THR A 87 -7.04 -11.77 9.66
CA THR A 87 -8.22 -11.35 10.43
C THR A 87 -8.45 -9.89 10.10
N THR A 88 -9.59 -9.59 9.48
CA THR A 88 -9.92 -8.22 9.08
C THR A 88 -10.26 -7.35 10.28
N LEU A 89 -10.45 -6.04 10.07
CA LEU A 89 -10.80 -5.12 11.14
C LEU A 89 -12.20 -5.36 11.71
N GLU A 90 -13.05 -6.05 10.96
CA GLU A 90 -14.37 -6.52 11.39
C GLU A 90 -14.29 -7.83 12.20
N VAL A 91 -13.08 -8.27 12.57
CA VAL A 91 -12.83 -9.50 13.32
C VAL A 91 -13.26 -10.75 12.54
N GLN A 92 -13.30 -10.67 11.21
CA GLN A 92 -13.63 -11.81 10.37
C GLN A 92 -12.34 -12.53 9.94
N PRO A 93 -12.14 -13.79 10.33
CA PRO A 93 -10.99 -14.57 9.89
C PRO A 93 -11.20 -15.10 8.46
N TYR A 94 -10.11 -15.14 7.72
CA TYR A 94 -9.99 -15.78 6.42
C TYR A 94 -8.65 -16.53 6.34
N CYS A 95 -8.68 -17.67 5.65
CA CYS A 95 -7.48 -18.29 5.13
C CYS A 95 -7.46 -18.08 3.62
N LEU A 96 -6.39 -17.48 3.14
CA LEU A 96 -6.16 -17.15 1.74
C LEU A 96 -5.14 -18.13 1.17
N GLU A 97 -5.34 -18.53 -0.07
CA GLU A 97 -4.29 -19.16 -0.87
C GLU A 97 -3.67 -18.16 -1.82
N LEU A 98 -2.36 -18.26 -1.96
CA LEU A 98 -1.55 -17.55 -2.94
C LEU A 98 -0.94 -18.58 -3.88
N THR A 99 -1.20 -18.41 -5.18
CA THR A 99 -0.64 -19.22 -6.26
C THR A 99 -0.20 -18.32 -7.41
N LEU A 100 0.41 -18.90 -8.44
CA LEU A 100 0.71 -18.16 -9.68
C LEU A 100 -0.53 -17.57 -10.39
N LYS A 101 -1.73 -18.10 -10.11
CA LYS A 101 -3.01 -17.54 -10.62
C LYS A 101 -3.43 -16.26 -9.89
N GLY A 102 -2.86 -16.01 -8.70
CA GLY A 102 -3.24 -14.91 -7.83
C GLY A 102 -3.74 -15.39 -6.46
N TRP A 103 -4.57 -14.56 -5.85
CA TRP A 103 -5.08 -14.70 -4.49
C TRP A 103 -6.49 -15.25 -4.50
N ARG A 104 -6.84 -16.15 -3.58
CA ARG A 104 -8.20 -16.66 -3.43
C ARG A 104 -8.51 -16.94 -1.97
N ILE A 105 -9.78 -16.84 -1.61
CA ILE A 105 -10.26 -17.25 -0.29
C ILE A 105 -10.37 -18.77 -0.25
N ALA A 106 -9.57 -19.42 0.59
CA ALA A 106 -9.61 -20.86 0.81
C ALA A 106 -10.62 -21.25 1.90
N SER A 107 -10.77 -20.43 2.95
CA SER A 107 -11.74 -20.65 4.02
C SER A 107 -12.08 -19.37 4.79
N LEU A 108 -13.17 -19.42 5.56
CA LEU A 108 -13.59 -18.39 6.53
C LEU A 108 -13.09 -18.68 7.95
N ARG A 109 -12.05 -19.51 8.06
CA ARG A 109 -11.41 -19.91 9.32
C ARG A 109 -9.91 -19.84 9.12
N THR A 110 -9.19 -19.45 10.16
CA THR A 110 -7.73 -19.50 10.18
C THR A 110 -7.25 -20.94 10.04
N ASP A 111 -6.13 -21.14 9.33
CA ASP A 111 -5.48 -22.46 9.17
C ASP A 111 -6.42 -23.55 8.61
N CYS A 112 -7.36 -23.15 7.76
CA CYS A 112 -8.32 -24.05 7.15
C CYS A 112 -8.36 -23.82 5.63
N MET A 113 -8.39 -24.90 4.85
CA MET A 113 -8.55 -24.85 3.40
C MET A 113 -9.92 -25.36 2.93
N ILE A 114 -10.86 -25.52 3.87
CA ILE A 114 -12.22 -26.00 3.57
C ILE A 114 -13.11 -24.77 3.31
N GLY A 115 -13.44 -24.56 2.05
CA GLY A 115 -14.39 -23.55 1.62
C GLY A 115 -15.83 -23.91 2.01
N ASP A 116 -16.73 -22.93 1.89
CA ASP A 116 -18.16 -23.12 2.11
C ASP A 116 -18.88 -23.28 0.75
N PHE A 117 -19.33 -24.50 0.46
CA PHE A 117 -19.98 -24.87 -0.79
C PHE A 117 -21.29 -24.11 -1.06
N THR A 118 -21.90 -23.50 -0.04
CA THR A 118 -23.10 -22.66 -0.21
C THR A 118 -22.78 -21.33 -0.90
N ARG A 119 -21.53 -20.89 -0.85
CA ARG A 119 -21.03 -19.62 -1.40
C ARG A 119 -19.88 -19.87 -2.38
N LEU A 120 -20.08 -20.81 -3.31
CA LEU A 120 -19.06 -21.31 -4.23
C LEU A 120 -18.31 -20.20 -5.00
N GLU A 121 -19.02 -19.16 -5.44
CA GLU A 121 -18.42 -18.05 -6.21
C GLU A 121 -17.29 -17.36 -5.44
N MET A 122 -17.45 -17.17 -4.13
CA MET A 122 -16.44 -16.56 -3.25
C MET A 122 -15.16 -17.39 -3.16
N PHE A 123 -15.29 -18.73 -3.06
CA PHE A 123 -14.14 -19.64 -2.89
C PHE A 123 -13.51 -20.10 -4.22
N THR A 124 -14.06 -19.69 -5.36
CA THR A 124 -13.54 -20.04 -6.69
C THR A 124 -12.98 -18.85 -7.44
N LYS A 125 -13.30 -17.62 -7.02
CA LYS A 125 -12.78 -16.38 -7.58
C LYS A 125 -11.31 -16.16 -7.21
N TYR A 126 -10.47 -15.98 -8.23
CA TYR A 126 -9.11 -15.50 -8.07
C TYR A 126 -9.05 -13.99 -8.27
N TYR A 127 -8.22 -13.34 -7.47
CA TYR A 127 -7.93 -11.91 -7.52
C TYR A 127 -6.47 -11.72 -7.93
N ASP A 128 -6.21 -10.72 -8.77
CA ASP A 128 -4.86 -10.46 -9.26
C ASP A 128 -3.90 -9.94 -8.18
N SER A 129 -4.46 -9.36 -7.11
CA SER A 129 -3.72 -8.79 -5.99
C SER A 129 -4.49 -8.90 -4.68
N LEU A 130 -3.76 -8.85 -3.56
CA LEU A 130 -4.37 -8.79 -2.23
C LEU A 130 -5.18 -7.50 -2.03
N TYR A 131 -4.79 -6.40 -2.68
CA TYR A 131 -5.54 -5.13 -2.68
C TYR A 131 -6.99 -5.30 -3.14
N THR A 132 -7.17 -5.91 -4.31
CA THR A 132 -8.50 -6.15 -4.89
C THR A 132 -9.31 -7.15 -4.07
N LEU A 133 -8.65 -8.10 -3.40
CA LEU A 133 -9.32 -9.04 -2.51
C LEU A 133 -9.80 -8.33 -1.24
N MET A 134 -8.93 -7.54 -0.60
CA MET A 134 -9.24 -6.81 0.63
C MET A 134 -10.30 -5.73 0.43
N ASP A 135 -10.32 -5.05 -0.72
CA ASP A 135 -11.40 -4.11 -1.09
C ASP A 135 -12.77 -4.82 -1.21
N ASP A 136 -12.80 -6.09 -1.60
CA ASP A 136 -14.05 -6.86 -1.72
C ASP A 136 -14.53 -7.36 -0.35
N ILE A 137 -13.62 -7.78 0.55
CA ILE A 137 -13.99 -8.52 1.78
C ILE A 137 -13.93 -7.72 3.08
N SER A 138 -13.30 -6.54 3.11
CA SER A 138 -13.12 -5.76 4.34
C SER A 138 -13.47 -4.28 4.13
N PRO A 139 -14.67 -3.83 4.51
CA PRO A 139 -15.01 -2.41 4.46
C PRO A 139 -14.08 -1.53 5.30
N GLY A 140 -13.64 -2.00 6.46
CA GLY A 140 -12.70 -1.32 7.33
C GLY A 140 -11.32 -1.15 6.70
N TYR A 141 -10.84 -2.12 5.91
CA TYR A 141 -9.63 -1.93 5.11
C TYR A 141 -9.77 -0.72 4.18
N ARG A 142 -10.91 -0.59 3.49
CA ARG A 142 -11.18 0.50 2.54
C ARG A 142 -11.18 1.86 3.21
N GLU A 143 -11.85 1.95 4.36
CA GLU A 143 -11.87 3.17 5.17
C GLU A 143 -10.46 3.56 5.63
N ARG A 144 -9.69 2.61 6.19
CA ARG A 144 -8.32 2.85 6.67
C ARG A 144 -7.35 3.19 5.55
N PHE A 145 -7.51 2.56 4.39
CA PHE A 145 -6.74 2.88 3.20
C PHE A 145 -7.04 4.31 2.75
N GLY A 146 -8.32 4.69 2.65
CA GLY A 146 -8.76 6.04 2.31
C GLY A 146 -8.24 7.10 3.29
N GLU A 147 -8.37 6.86 4.60
CA GLU A 147 -7.82 7.75 5.64
C GLU A 147 -6.31 7.93 5.51
N THR A 148 -5.59 6.86 5.20
CA THR A 148 -4.14 6.91 5.03
C THR A 148 -3.76 7.72 3.80
N LEU A 149 -4.48 7.57 2.68
CA LEU A 149 -4.29 8.40 1.49
C LEU A 149 -4.58 9.87 1.77
N ALA A 150 -5.72 10.18 2.39
CA ALA A 150 -6.11 11.55 2.73
C ALA A 150 -5.07 12.23 3.63
N ARG A 151 -4.57 11.51 4.65
CA ARG A 151 -3.53 12.02 5.55
C ARG A 151 -2.22 12.31 4.81
N ARG A 152 -1.83 11.47 3.85
CA ARG A 152 -0.62 11.68 3.05
C ARG A 152 -0.77 12.87 2.11
N LEU A 153 -1.95 13.09 1.54
CA LEU A 153 -2.22 14.26 0.70
C LEU A 153 -2.13 15.56 1.51
N GLN A 154 -2.72 15.60 2.71
CA GLN A 154 -2.64 16.77 3.60
C GLN A 154 -1.19 17.12 3.98
N GLN A 155 -0.37 16.12 4.28
CA GLN A 155 1.05 16.33 4.60
C GLN A 155 1.81 17.03 3.46
N LEU A 156 1.50 16.69 2.21
CA LEU A 156 2.13 17.32 1.05
C LEU A 156 1.66 18.76 0.85
N GLU A 157 0.38 19.06 1.10
CA GLU A 157 -0.16 20.42 1.03
C GLU A 157 0.45 21.33 2.11
N ASP A 158 0.61 20.81 3.33
CA ASP A 158 1.24 21.54 4.43
C ASP A 158 2.72 21.83 4.13
N ASP A 159 3.47 20.87 3.59
CA ASP A 159 4.88 21.04 3.22
C ASP A 159 5.10 22.10 2.12
N ASP A 160 4.20 22.20 1.14
CA ASP A 160 4.27 23.22 0.09
C ASP A 160 3.98 24.64 0.63
N SER A 161 3.14 24.76 1.66
CA SER A 161 2.80 26.06 2.24
C SER A 161 3.89 26.64 3.16
N ILE A 162 4.81 25.81 3.69
CA ILE A 162 5.94 26.27 4.52
C ILE A 162 7.13 26.79 3.66
N ASN A 163 7.27 26.36 2.40
CA ASN A 163 8.38 26.78 1.53
C ASN A 163 8.22 28.15 0.86
N ASN A 164 7.09 28.84 1.05
CA ASN A 164 6.83 30.19 0.53
C ASN A 164 6.99 31.30 1.59
N SER A 165 8.10 31.28 2.34
CA SER A 165 8.50 32.43 3.18
C SER A 165 9.53 33.30 2.43
N PRO A 166 9.23 34.57 2.11
CA PRO A 166 10.23 35.48 1.54
C PRO A 166 11.29 35.80 2.59
N SER A 167 12.55 35.57 2.24
CA SER A 167 13.71 36.02 3.02
C SER A 167 13.74 37.55 3.07
N LEU A 168 13.18 38.15 4.11
CA LEU A 168 13.31 39.57 4.42
C LEU A 168 13.25 39.78 5.93
N SER A 169 14.41 39.96 6.55
CA SER A 169 14.52 40.78 7.76
C SER A 169 15.89 41.44 7.81
N SER A 170 16.00 42.55 7.07
CA SER A 170 16.83 43.68 7.47
C SER A 170 16.32 44.23 8.80
N SER A 171 17.27 44.58 9.66
CA SER A 171 17.13 45.23 10.95
C SER A 171 16.12 46.38 10.98
N GLN A 172 15.38 46.55 12.08
CA GLN A 172 15.47 47.72 12.97
C GLN A 172 14.48 47.67 14.14
N ASN A 173 14.98 48.11 15.30
CA ASN A 173 14.31 48.44 16.56
C ASN A 173 13.09 49.36 16.37
N SER A 174 12.09 49.27 17.26
CA SER A 174 11.91 50.20 18.40
C SER A 174 10.48 50.12 19.01
N LEU A 175 10.42 50.49 20.30
CA LEU A 175 9.33 50.32 21.26
C LEU A 175 8.17 51.34 21.13
N SER A 176 7.14 51.09 21.96
CA SER A 176 6.09 51.99 22.52
C SER A 176 4.76 52.00 21.76
N SER A 177 3.58 52.21 22.34
CA SER A 177 2.98 52.19 23.69
C SER A 177 1.54 52.67 23.45
N THR A 178 0.53 52.14 24.18
CA THR A 178 -0.85 52.68 24.37
C THR A 178 -1.70 52.85 23.08
N ASP A 179 -3.01 52.59 23.00
CA ASP A 179 -4.11 53.00 23.87
C ASP A 179 -5.44 52.46 23.25
N SER A 180 -6.45 52.18 24.09
CA SER A 180 -7.91 52.25 23.87
C SER A 180 -8.64 51.47 22.73
N LEU A 181 -9.65 50.69 23.15
CA LEU A 181 -10.82 50.24 22.36
C LEU A 181 -11.80 51.40 22.10
N PRO A 182 -12.72 51.28 21.11
CA PRO A 182 -14.08 50.83 21.48
C PRO A 182 -14.79 49.90 20.48
N ILE A 183 -15.80 49.25 21.05
CA ILE A 183 -16.83 48.36 20.48
C ILE A 183 -17.65 49.05 19.38
N ILE A 184 -17.87 48.36 18.24
CA ILE A 184 -19.07 48.52 17.39
C ILE A 184 -19.45 47.16 16.77
N THR A 185 -20.56 46.59 17.24
CA THR A 185 -21.39 45.59 16.52
C THR A 185 -22.41 46.36 15.68
N PRO A 186 -22.77 45.93 14.46
CA PRO A 186 -24.05 45.22 14.22
C PRO A 186 -23.96 44.26 13.01
N ALA A 187 -24.93 43.49 12.54
CA ALA A 187 -26.17 42.85 13.00
C ALA A 187 -26.55 41.85 11.87
N SER A 188 -27.42 40.90 12.23
CA SER A 188 -27.91 39.73 11.50
C SER A 188 -28.65 39.99 10.16
N THR A 189 -28.47 39.03 9.22
CA THR A 189 -29.40 38.33 8.26
C THR A 189 -30.69 39.01 7.72
N PRO A 190 -31.25 38.65 6.53
CA PRO A 190 -31.68 37.28 6.20
C PRO A 190 -31.52 36.80 4.74
N ALA A 191 -31.82 35.51 4.58
CA ALA A 191 -31.84 34.70 3.38
C ALA A 191 -32.82 35.18 2.29
N VAL A 192 -32.49 34.92 1.02
CA VAL A 192 -33.43 34.99 -0.10
C VAL A 192 -33.54 33.64 -0.79
N GLU A 193 -34.74 33.38 -1.27
CA GLU A 193 -35.40 32.11 -1.49
C GLU A 193 -35.13 31.50 -2.88
N ARG A 194 -35.48 30.21 -2.98
CA ARG A 194 -35.43 29.34 -4.16
C ARG A 194 -36.31 29.86 -5.30
N GLU A 195 -35.88 29.64 -6.54
CA GLU A 195 -36.80 29.26 -7.62
C GLU A 195 -36.15 28.19 -8.52
N ARG A 196 -36.93 27.13 -8.81
CA ARG A 196 -36.65 26.12 -9.85
C ARG A 196 -37.43 26.52 -11.11
N PRO A 197 -36.92 26.22 -12.31
CA PRO A 197 -37.77 26.04 -13.48
C PRO A 197 -37.92 24.56 -13.84
N ILE A 198 -39.17 24.23 -14.15
CA ILE A 198 -39.64 23.04 -14.84
C ILE A 198 -39.35 23.21 -16.32
N TRP A 199 -38.84 22.17 -16.99
CA TRP A 199 -39.12 21.98 -18.42
C TRP A 199 -39.47 20.53 -18.74
N SER A 200 -40.38 20.48 -19.70
CA SER A 200 -41.26 19.44 -20.23
C SER A 200 -40.59 18.20 -20.79
#